data_AF-A0A3A9UX54-F1
#
_entry.id   AF-A0A3A9UX54-F1
#
_cell.length_a   1.000
_cell.length_b   1.000
_cell.length_c   1.000
_cell.angle_alpha   90.00
_cell.angle_beta   90.00
_cell.angle_gamma   90.00
#
_symmetry.space_group_name_H-M   'P 1'
#
loop_
_entity.id
_entity.type
_entity.pdbx_description
1 polymer ?
#
loop_
_entity_poly.entity_id
_entity_poly.type
_entity_poly.pdbx_seq_one_letter_code
_entity_poly.pdbx_strand_id
1 'polypeptide(L)'
;MFEGGVLWFRVLAAIINTITFIISYKILSRYINKYYVLIALLMVLIVNDFGYLVFYHNHLTGLLVVTSIWFLIKGLTENKMLFLGISGFVCAVNVFSRLPNLSLFILIVCIPFYYYLKKEPVVKSIKLMLYYALGIVLGLLFMILLLLSLGHLDIMKQAILGIADSAKTISSNHNFLSVITEYILSYKLAVKSIIKLLLLSALIFYITNKLKANKIFINLFIIVSIIMFSFLLKFNNVFILYGLLLIGTIGSLLSNYYSTEVKLISLCALIIAVFLPLGSDRGIANGGYMSIWLSVPIFFHFISQQKERIITFKIFDQRQLLSINRKFIKLWSVIFITSYFIVKLSHISQEAYFDKGNRFKKTSIVNNDLTKGVYTTAHRAKIINSLLPNIDKYVKQGDYLLAYDNIPMIHFLTKTKPYMYNPWVWVYDGYSFEKNMKRAEAEIPALPIILQQKFETIVEFSLPDVNYMSELKENSYRYNKQRMKAMNDFIKRNEYKIVWSNEYFNIYKTNKGS
;
A
#
# COMPACT_ATOMS: atom_id res chain seq x y z
N MET A 1 6.56 29.54 14.48
CA MET A 1 6.14 28.13 14.64
C MET A 1 6.63 27.40 13.40
N PHE A 2 7.53 26.42 13.50
CA PHE A 2 8.05 25.72 12.31
C PHE A 2 6.90 24.94 11.65
N GLU A 3 6.38 25.41 10.52
CA GLU A 3 5.41 24.64 9.73
C GLU A 3 6.14 23.44 9.11
N GLY A 4 5.78 22.23 9.55
CA GLY A 4 6.55 21.03 9.23
C GLY A 4 6.54 20.59 7.75
N GLY A 5 5.64 21.10 6.92
CA GLY A 5 5.66 20.79 5.49
C GLY A 5 5.67 19.29 5.16
N VAL A 6 6.20 18.96 3.98
CA VAL A 6 6.32 17.58 3.47
C VAL A 6 7.30 16.73 4.28
N LEU A 7 8.34 17.34 4.85
CA LEU A 7 9.37 16.61 5.60
C LEU A 7 8.79 15.93 6.84
N TRP A 8 7.93 16.63 7.59
CA TRP A 8 7.35 16.08 8.81
C TRP A 8 6.39 14.92 8.53
N PHE A 9 5.69 14.92 7.39
CA PHE A 9 4.93 13.74 6.98
C PHE A 9 5.82 12.54 6.64
N ARG A 10 7.04 12.75 6.13
CA ARG A 10 8.01 11.64 5.94
C ARG A 10 8.55 11.13 7.27
N VAL A 11 8.83 12.03 8.22
CA VAL A 11 9.22 11.67 9.60
C VAL A 11 8.11 10.87 10.28
N LEU A 12 6.86 11.29 10.16
CA LEU A 12 5.71 10.55 10.67
C LEU A 12 5.61 9.15 10.05
N ALA A 13 5.79 9.02 8.74
CA ALA A 13 5.82 7.72 8.08
C ALA A 13 6.94 6.81 8.63
N ALA A 14 8.13 7.37 8.85
CA ALA A 14 9.25 6.63 9.43
C ALA A 14 8.94 6.17 10.87
N ILE A 15 8.35 7.03 11.70
CA ILE A 15 7.94 6.70 13.07
C ILE A 15 6.92 5.56 13.04
N ILE A 16 5.85 5.68 12.24
CA ILE A 16 4.77 4.68 12.18
C ILE A 16 5.28 3.32 11.71
N ASN A 17 6.13 3.30 10.67
CA ASN A 17 6.72 2.05 10.18
C ASN A 17 7.71 1.44 11.20
N THR A 18 8.46 2.27 11.91
CA THR A 18 9.37 1.80 12.98
C THR A 18 8.59 1.19 14.14
N ILE A 19 7.50 1.82 14.57
CA ILE A 19 6.63 1.26 15.63
C ILE A 19 6.01 -0.06 15.14
N THR A 20 5.53 -0.11 13.90
CA THR A 20 4.98 -1.34 13.31
C THR A 20 6.01 -2.46 13.31
N PHE A 21 7.25 -2.17 12.87
CA PHE A 21 8.38 -3.09 12.91
C PHE A 21 8.65 -3.60 14.33
N ILE A 22 8.70 -2.71 15.33
CA ILE A 22 8.98 -3.08 16.72
C ILE A 22 7.88 -3.99 17.27
N ILE A 23 6.60 -3.68 17.01
CA ILE A 23 5.49 -4.51 17.50
C ILE A 23 5.49 -5.87 16.80
N SER A 24 5.67 -5.91 15.47
CA SER A 24 5.80 -7.17 14.73
C SER A 24 6.97 -8.00 15.25
N TYR A 25 8.13 -7.38 15.50
CA TYR A 25 9.29 -8.05 16.08
C TYR A 25 8.94 -8.64 17.45
N LYS A 26 8.32 -7.87 18.36
CA LYS A 26 7.93 -8.34 19.70
C LYS A 26 6.91 -9.49 19.66
N ILE A 27 5.96 -9.47 18.73
CA ILE A 27 5.01 -10.58 18.53
C ILE A 27 5.77 -11.86 18.15
N LEU A 28 6.68 -11.74 17.17
CA LEU A 28 7.28 -12.89 16.51
C LEU A 28 8.49 -13.44 17.26
N SER A 29 9.40 -12.60 17.73
CA SER A 29 10.68 -13.01 18.34
C SER A 29 10.52 -13.81 19.63
N ARG A 30 9.32 -13.79 20.24
CA ARG A 30 8.97 -14.62 21.39
C ARG A 30 8.79 -16.10 21.03
N TYR A 31 8.42 -16.40 19.78
CA TYR A 31 8.04 -17.75 19.35
C TYR A 31 8.88 -18.28 18.18
N ILE A 32 9.53 -17.40 17.42
CA ILE A 32 10.34 -17.76 16.26
C ILE A 32 11.74 -17.15 16.34
N ASN A 33 12.69 -17.73 15.62
CA ASN A 33 14.10 -17.31 15.67
C ASN A 33 14.28 -15.84 15.27
N LYS A 34 14.86 -15.05 16.18
CA LYS A 34 15.06 -13.60 16.03
C LYS A 34 15.75 -13.16 14.74
N TYR A 35 16.68 -13.96 14.20
CA TYR A 35 17.39 -13.61 12.97
C TYR A 35 16.47 -13.70 11.75
N TYR A 36 15.60 -14.70 11.68
CA TYR A 36 14.58 -14.80 10.62
C TYR A 36 13.57 -13.67 10.72
N VAL A 37 13.19 -13.26 11.94
CA VAL A 37 12.31 -12.10 12.14
C VAL A 37 12.97 -10.83 11.61
N LEU A 38 14.20 -10.53 12.04
CA LEU A 38 14.88 -9.29 11.67
C LEU A 38 15.06 -9.18 10.16
N ILE A 39 15.60 -10.22 9.50
CA ILE A 39 15.86 -10.16 8.06
C ILE A 39 14.55 -10.05 7.26
N ALA A 40 13.50 -10.77 7.67
CA ALA A 40 12.21 -10.71 7.02
C ALA A 40 11.52 -9.35 7.20
N LEU A 41 11.57 -8.78 8.41
CA LEU A 41 11.01 -7.45 8.65
C LEU A 41 11.78 -6.36 7.89
N LEU A 42 13.11 -6.48 7.76
CA LEU A 42 13.90 -5.59 6.91
C LEU A 42 13.48 -5.69 5.44
N MET A 43 13.16 -6.89 4.95
CA MET A 43 12.62 -7.06 3.60
C MET A 43 11.26 -6.36 3.44
N VAL A 44 10.35 -6.50 4.40
CA VAL A 44 9.06 -5.79 4.39
C VAL A 44 9.25 -4.27 4.37
N LEU A 45 10.24 -3.77 5.11
CA LEU A 45 10.56 -2.35 5.23
C LEU A 45 10.95 -1.69 3.89
N ILE A 46 11.57 -2.45 2.98
CA ILE A 46 12.04 -1.97 1.66
C ILE A 46 11.22 -2.54 0.49
N VAL A 47 10.02 -3.07 0.76
CA VAL A 47 9.20 -3.70 -0.27
C VAL A 47 8.68 -2.71 -1.32
N ASN A 48 8.58 -1.42 -0.99
CA ASN A 48 8.18 -0.40 -1.96
C ASN A 48 9.38 0.01 -2.81
N ASP A 49 9.25 -0.08 -4.14
CA ASP A 49 10.36 0.13 -5.09
C ASP A 49 10.92 1.56 -5.06
N PHE A 50 10.13 2.54 -4.66
CA PHE A 50 10.52 3.94 -4.50
C PHE A 50 10.89 4.32 -3.05
N GLY A 51 10.99 3.34 -2.14
CA GLY A 51 11.29 3.57 -0.73
C GLY A 51 10.12 4.16 0.05
N TYR A 52 10.42 4.93 1.10
CA TYR A 52 9.39 5.51 1.97
C TYR A 52 8.66 6.69 1.34
N LEU A 53 7.34 6.59 1.35
CA LEU A 53 6.44 7.69 1.00
C LEU A 53 6.24 8.65 2.17
N VAL A 54 5.69 9.80 1.82
CA VAL A 54 4.96 10.67 2.75
C VAL A 54 3.89 9.84 3.48
N PHE A 55 3.62 10.15 4.75
CA PHE A 55 2.60 9.44 5.53
C PHE A 55 1.23 9.43 4.82
N TYR A 56 0.57 8.27 4.84
CA TYR A 56 -0.75 8.06 4.28
C TYR A 56 -1.43 6.85 4.93
N HIS A 57 -2.70 6.64 4.61
CA HIS A 57 -3.62 5.75 5.33
C HIS A 57 -3.14 4.29 5.47
N ASN A 58 -2.38 3.74 4.51
CA ASN A 58 -1.87 2.36 4.58
C ASN A 58 -0.86 2.15 5.72
N HIS A 59 -0.02 3.15 6.01
CA HIS A 59 0.93 3.06 7.12
C HIS A 59 0.19 2.97 8.46
N LEU A 60 -0.84 3.80 8.63
CA LEU A 60 -1.69 3.76 9.82
C LEU A 60 -2.46 2.44 9.91
N THR A 61 -2.99 1.95 8.80
CA THR A 61 -3.69 0.65 8.73
C THR A 61 -2.78 -0.49 9.22
N GLY A 62 -1.53 -0.54 8.73
CA GLY A 62 -0.55 -1.55 9.12
C GLY A 62 -0.23 -1.51 10.62
N LEU A 63 -0.02 -0.31 11.18
CA LEU A 63 0.23 -0.15 12.61
C LEU A 63 -0.96 -0.62 13.46
N LEU A 64 -2.17 -0.16 13.13
CA LEU A 64 -3.36 -0.47 13.91
C LEU A 64 -3.70 -1.97 13.88
N VAL A 65 -3.59 -2.63 12.73
CA VAL A 65 -3.87 -4.08 12.65
C VAL A 65 -2.82 -4.90 13.40
N VAL A 66 -1.53 -4.57 13.29
CA VAL A 66 -0.46 -5.26 14.04
C VAL A 66 -0.62 -5.04 15.55
N THR A 67 -1.03 -3.83 15.96
CA THR A 67 -1.32 -3.51 17.37
C THR A 67 -2.53 -4.29 17.87
N SER A 68 -3.60 -4.35 17.09
CA SER A 68 -4.78 -5.16 17.42
C SER A 68 -4.40 -6.63 17.60
N ILE A 69 -3.59 -7.20 16.70
CA ILE A 69 -3.10 -8.58 16.80
C ILE A 69 -2.21 -8.79 18.03
N TRP A 70 -1.34 -7.82 18.37
CA TRP A 70 -0.52 -7.90 19.57
C TRP A 70 -1.38 -8.07 20.83
N PHE A 71 -2.41 -7.23 20.98
CA PHE A 71 -3.35 -7.34 22.09
C PHE A 71 -4.22 -8.60 22.03
N LEU A 72 -4.60 -9.07 20.84
CA LEU A 72 -5.35 -10.32 20.66
C LEU A 72 -4.54 -11.51 21.20
N ILE A 73 -3.30 -11.66 20.74
CA ILE A 73 -2.40 -12.74 21.17
C ILE A 73 -2.11 -12.63 22.66
N LYS A 74 -1.83 -11.42 23.17
CA LYS A 74 -1.57 -11.20 24.59
C LYS A 74 -2.79 -11.53 25.45
N GLY A 75 -4.00 -11.14 25.04
CA GLY A 75 -5.25 -11.44 25.73
C GLY A 75 -5.54 -12.94 25.81
N LEU A 76 -5.27 -13.67 24.71
CA LEU A 76 -5.44 -15.13 24.68
C LEU A 76 -4.37 -15.87 25.51
N THR A 77 -3.10 -15.48 25.36
CA THR A 77 -1.98 -16.17 26.04
C THR A 77 -1.85 -15.84 27.52
N GLU A 78 -2.25 -14.64 27.95
CA GLU A 78 -2.25 -14.24 29.37
C GLU A 78 -3.63 -14.39 30.02
N ASN A 79 -4.64 -14.88 29.28
CA ASN A 79 -6.04 -14.99 29.72
C ASN A 79 -6.62 -13.67 30.30
N LYS A 80 -6.30 -12.53 29.66
CA LYS A 80 -6.72 -11.19 30.08
C LYS A 80 -7.76 -10.61 29.13
N MET A 81 -9.01 -10.59 29.60
CA MET A 81 -10.18 -10.12 28.83
C MET A 81 -10.06 -8.66 28.39
N LEU A 82 -9.45 -7.80 29.22
CA LEU A 82 -9.22 -6.40 28.88
C LEU A 82 -8.39 -6.24 27.59
N PHE A 83 -7.38 -7.09 27.37
CA PHE A 83 -6.59 -7.02 26.14
C PHE A 83 -7.39 -7.42 24.91
N LEU A 84 -8.36 -8.33 25.03
CA LEU A 84 -9.27 -8.64 23.92
C LEU A 84 -10.20 -7.48 23.61
N GLY A 85 -10.72 -6.80 24.64
CA GLY A 85 -11.48 -5.57 24.47
C GLY A 85 -10.66 -4.47 23.77
N ILE A 86 -9.41 -4.25 24.18
CA ILE A 86 -8.51 -3.30 23.53
C ILE A 86 -8.22 -3.72 22.08
N SER A 87 -8.04 -5.03 21.82
CA SER A 87 -7.82 -5.55 20.47
C SER A 87 -9.00 -5.23 19.54
N GLY A 88 -10.23 -5.48 19.98
CA GLY A 88 -11.45 -5.14 19.25
C GLY A 88 -11.64 -3.63 19.06
N PHE A 89 -11.33 -2.83 20.08
CA PHE A 89 -11.36 -1.37 20.02
C PHE A 89 -10.40 -0.83 18.94
N VAL A 90 -9.14 -1.27 18.95
CA VAL A 90 -8.14 -0.85 17.96
C VAL A 90 -8.53 -1.32 16.55
N CYS A 91 -9.13 -2.51 16.43
CA CYS A 91 -9.65 -3.02 15.16
C CYS A 91 -10.77 -2.11 14.61
N ALA A 92 -11.70 -1.65 15.45
CA ALA A 92 -12.76 -0.73 15.07
C ALA A 92 -12.25 0.66 14.68
N VAL A 93 -11.29 1.22 15.43
CA VAL A 93 -10.61 2.48 15.06
C VAL A 93 -9.96 2.37 13.69
N ASN A 94 -9.41 1.18 13.36
CA ASN A 94 -8.77 0.95 12.07
C ASN A 94 -9.72 1.08 10.85
N VAL A 95 -11.03 0.87 11.04
CA VAL A 95 -12.04 1.06 9.98
C VAL A 95 -12.07 2.50 9.47
N PHE A 96 -11.76 3.47 10.34
CA PHE A 96 -11.74 4.88 9.97
C PHE A 96 -10.44 5.31 9.26
N SER A 97 -9.42 4.45 9.23
CA SER A 97 -8.26 4.67 8.37
C SER A 97 -8.52 4.23 6.93
N ARG A 98 -9.28 3.14 6.74
CA ARG A 98 -9.79 2.63 5.47
C ARG A 98 -11.08 1.83 5.71
N LEU A 99 -12.20 2.20 5.08
CA LEU A 99 -13.48 1.47 5.23
C LEU A 99 -13.39 -0.05 4.96
N PRO A 100 -12.63 -0.54 3.95
CA PRO A 100 -12.44 -1.98 3.73
C PRO A 100 -11.89 -2.75 4.95
N ASN A 101 -11.25 -2.07 5.90
CA ASN A 101 -10.76 -2.69 7.14
C ASN A 101 -11.90 -3.21 8.03
N LEU A 102 -13.17 -2.89 7.75
CA LEU A 102 -14.33 -3.53 8.38
C LEU A 102 -14.26 -5.07 8.25
N SER A 103 -13.70 -5.57 7.14
CA SER A 103 -13.48 -7.00 6.93
C SER A 103 -12.56 -7.65 7.97
N LEU A 104 -11.72 -6.88 8.66
CA LEU A 104 -10.80 -7.37 9.69
C LEU A 104 -11.50 -7.75 11.00
N PHE A 105 -12.80 -7.46 11.16
CA PHE A 105 -13.58 -7.99 12.28
C PHE A 105 -13.59 -9.53 12.30
N ILE A 106 -13.31 -10.18 11.17
CA ILE A 106 -13.08 -11.63 11.07
C ILE A 106 -11.94 -12.14 11.98
N LEU A 107 -11.04 -11.28 12.45
CA LEU A 107 -10.02 -11.64 13.46
C LEU A 107 -10.62 -12.22 14.75
N ILE A 108 -11.90 -11.97 15.03
CA ILE A 108 -12.63 -12.61 16.13
C ILE A 108 -12.58 -14.16 16.06
N VAL A 109 -12.47 -14.74 14.87
CA VAL A 109 -12.38 -16.20 14.63
C VAL A 109 -11.08 -16.80 15.20
N CYS A 110 -10.04 -15.99 15.40
CA CYS A 110 -8.81 -16.44 16.04
C CYS A 110 -9.03 -16.89 17.50
N ILE A 111 -10.06 -16.37 18.18
CA ILE A 111 -10.38 -16.70 19.57
C ILE A 111 -10.86 -18.17 19.70
N PRO A 112 -11.93 -18.63 19.02
CA PRO A 112 -12.33 -20.03 19.07
C PRO A 112 -11.26 -20.97 18.48
N PHE A 113 -10.51 -20.52 17.47
CA PHE A 113 -9.39 -21.29 16.92
C PHE A 113 -8.31 -21.58 17.96
N TYR A 114 -7.98 -20.61 18.83
CA TYR A 114 -7.01 -20.82 19.91
C TYR A 114 -7.45 -21.91 20.89
N TYR A 115 -8.73 -21.94 21.27
CA TYR A 115 -9.30 -22.98 22.14
C TYR A 115 -9.28 -24.35 21.48
N TYR A 116 -9.64 -24.41 20.18
CA TYR A 116 -9.52 -25.62 19.39
C TYR A 116 -8.08 -26.17 19.39
N LEU A 117 -7.07 -25.31 19.21
CA LEU A 117 -5.67 -25.71 19.24
C LEU A 117 -5.18 -26.19 20.62
N LYS A 118 -5.73 -25.64 21.71
CA LYS A 118 -5.45 -26.11 23.09
C LYS A 118 -6.25 -27.35 23.47
N LYS A 119 -7.11 -27.86 22.59
CA LYS A 119 -8.07 -28.95 22.86
C LYS A 119 -9.00 -28.63 24.03
N GLU A 120 -9.31 -27.35 24.22
CA GLU A 120 -10.28 -26.90 25.21
C GLU A 120 -11.68 -26.74 24.58
N PRO A 121 -12.76 -26.82 25.37
CA PRO A 121 -14.11 -26.62 24.85
C PRO A 121 -14.26 -25.24 24.20
N VAL A 122 -14.58 -25.20 22.90
CA VAL A 122 -14.72 -23.96 22.13
C VAL A 122 -15.81 -23.04 22.69
N VAL A 123 -16.82 -23.59 23.37
CA VAL A 123 -17.87 -22.82 24.06
C VAL A 123 -17.27 -21.83 25.08
N LYS A 124 -16.13 -22.15 25.71
CA LYS A 124 -15.44 -21.22 26.63
C LYS A 124 -14.93 -19.95 25.95
N SER A 125 -14.73 -19.98 24.63
CA SER A 125 -14.29 -18.82 23.85
C SER A 125 -15.38 -17.75 23.70
N ILE A 126 -16.66 -18.08 23.91
CA ILE A 126 -17.80 -17.15 23.71
C ILE A 126 -17.64 -15.91 24.60
N LYS A 127 -17.30 -16.09 25.88
CA LYS A 127 -17.08 -14.96 26.80
C LYS A 127 -16.00 -14.03 26.26
N LEU A 128 -14.89 -14.58 25.78
CA LEU A 128 -13.78 -13.82 25.23
C LEU A 128 -14.13 -13.10 23.91
N MET A 129 -14.94 -13.75 23.06
CA MET A 129 -15.49 -13.12 21.86
C MET A 129 -16.39 -11.94 22.19
N LEU A 130 -17.20 -12.03 23.26
CA LEU A 130 -18.04 -10.91 23.72
C LEU A 130 -17.19 -9.71 24.17
N TYR A 131 -16.07 -9.92 24.86
CA TYR A 131 -15.15 -8.82 25.20
C TYR A 131 -14.54 -8.17 23.97
N TYR A 132 -14.14 -8.97 22.97
CA TYR A 132 -13.64 -8.44 21.70
C TYR A 132 -14.72 -7.63 20.96
N ALA A 133 -15.95 -8.16 20.89
CA ALA A 133 -17.10 -7.49 20.27
C ALA A 133 -17.49 -6.19 21.00
N LEU A 134 -17.48 -6.20 22.34
CA LEU A 134 -17.67 -5.00 23.14
C LEU A 134 -16.59 -3.95 22.83
N GLY A 135 -15.34 -4.39 22.69
CA GLY A 135 -14.24 -3.55 22.22
C GLY A 135 -14.55 -2.88 20.89
N ILE A 136 -15.05 -3.63 19.91
CA ILE A 136 -15.46 -3.09 18.60
C ILE A 136 -16.51 -1.99 18.77
N VAL A 137 -17.59 -2.27 19.52
CA VAL A 137 -18.68 -1.31 19.74
C VAL A 137 -18.16 -0.03 20.38
N LEU A 138 -17.32 -0.14 21.42
CA LEU A 138 -16.71 1.00 22.09
C LEU A 138 -15.78 1.80 21.16
N GLY A 139 -15.02 1.12 20.29
CA GLY A 139 -14.15 1.76 19.30
C GLY A 139 -14.93 2.55 18.23
N LEU A 140 -16.03 1.98 17.73
CA LEU A 140 -16.93 2.68 16.80
C LEU A 140 -17.57 3.91 17.47
N LEU A 141 -18.09 3.74 18.69
CA LEU A 141 -18.69 4.84 19.47
C LEU A 141 -17.66 5.95 19.72
N PHE A 142 -16.44 5.59 20.12
CA PHE A 142 -15.35 6.55 20.32
C PHE A 142 -15.07 7.36 19.06
N MET A 143 -14.98 6.72 17.90
CA MET A 143 -14.72 7.42 16.64
C MET A 143 -15.88 8.31 16.22
N ILE A 144 -17.14 7.90 16.44
CA ILE A 144 -18.31 8.73 16.18
C ILE A 144 -18.30 9.97 17.08
N LEU A 145 -18.05 9.80 18.38
CA LEU A 145 -17.94 10.91 19.33
C LEU A 145 -16.79 11.85 18.98
N LEU A 146 -15.65 11.31 18.55
CA LEU A 146 -14.52 12.10 18.08
C LEU A 146 -14.92 12.94 16.85
N LEU A 147 -15.56 12.32 15.85
CA LEU A 147 -16.04 13.04 14.66
C LEU A 147 -17.07 14.12 15.00
N LEU A 148 -17.98 13.85 15.94
CA LEU A 148 -18.92 14.83 16.46
C LEU A 148 -18.21 16.01 17.13
N SER A 149 -17.24 15.73 18.01
CA SER A 149 -16.47 16.77 18.72
C SER A 149 -15.64 17.66 17.80
N LEU A 150 -15.24 17.14 16.64
CA LEU A 150 -14.48 17.87 15.62
C LEU A 150 -15.38 18.54 14.57
N GLY A 151 -16.71 18.35 14.61
CA GLY A 151 -17.61 18.81 13.56
C GLY A 151 -17.40 18.12 12.20
N HIS A 152 -16.77 16.95 12.19
CA HIS A 152 -16.39 16.21 10.97
C HIS A 152 -17.40 15.12 10.58
N LEU A 153 -18.53 14.99 11.30
CA LEU A 153 -19.50 13.93 11.04
C LEU A 153 -20.12 14.05 9.64
N ASP A 154 -20.51 15.24 9.23
CA ASP A 154 -21.09 15.48 7.89
C ASP A 154 -20.08 15.24 6.77
N ILE A 155 -18.82 15.61 6.99
CA ILE A 155 -17.72 15.33 6.06
C ILE A 155 -17.57 13.82 5.86
N MET A 156 -17.57 13.05 6.96
CA MET A 156 -17.50 11.58 6.90
C MET A 156 -18.71 10.97 6.19
N LYS A 157 -19.93 11.43 6.50
CA LYS A 157 -21.16 10.99 5.83
C LYS A 157 -21.09 11.22 4.33
N GLN A 158 -20.65 12.40 3.90
CA GLN A 158 -20.48 12.73 2.48
C GLN A 158 -19.40 11.86 1.83
N ALA A 159 -18.29 11.58 2.51
CA ALA A 159 -17.25 10.68 2.01
C ALA A 159 -17.76 9.24 1.79
N ILE A 160 -18.53 8.70 2.75
CA ILE A 160 -19.15 7.36 2.64
C ILE A 160 -20.13 7.32 1.46
N LEU A 161 -20.98 8.34 1.31
CA LEU A 161 -21.91 8.45 0.18
C LEU A 161 -21.17 8.54 -1.16
N GLY A 162 -20.07 9.31 -1.22
CA GLY A 162 -19.23 9.42 -2.42
C GLY A 162 -18.58 8.09 -2.82
N ILE A 163 -18.19 7.26 -1.85
CA ILE A 163 -17.70 5.90 -2.11
C ILE A 163 -18.82 5.02 -2.65
N ALA A 164 -20.03 5.11 -2.10
CA ALA A 164 -21.19 4.36 -2.56
C ALA A 164 -21.60 4.75 -4.00
N ASP A 165 -21.51 6.04 -4.35
CA ASP A 165 -21.72 6.52 -5.71
C ASP A 165 -20.65 5.95 -6.67
N SER A 166 -19.37 6.06 -6.29
CA SER A 166 -18.24 5.55 -7.08
C SER A 166 -18.29 4.04 -7.31
N ALA A 167 -18.87 3.27 -6.38
CA ALA A 167 -19.03 1.83 -6.50
C ALA A 167 -20.10 1.42 -7.52
N LYS A 168 -21.10 2.29 -7.77
CA LYS A 168 -22.22 2.05 -8.70
C LYS A 168 -21.88 2.42 -10.15
N THR A 169 -20.99 3.39 -10.37
CA THR A 169 -20.66 3.86 -11.73
C THR A 169 -19.78 2.85 -12.47
N ILE A 170 -20.20 2.43 -13.67
CA ILE A 170 -19.45 1.47 -14.51
C ILE A 170 -18.12 2.05 -15.00
N SER A 171 -18.06 3.37 -15.21
CA SER A 171 -16.84 4.07 -15.66
C SER A 171 -15.82 4.35 -14.55
N SER A 172 -16.10 3.94 -13.30
CA SER A 172 -15.21 4.15 -12.17
C SER A 172 -14.21 2.99 -12.06
N ASN A 173 -12.93 3.30 -11.92
CA ASN A 173 -11.91 2.29 -11.59
C ASN A 173 -12.16 1.65 -10.20
N HIS A 174 -12.97 2.30 -9.35
CA HIS A 174 -13.42 1.83 -8.04
C HIS A 174 -14.83 1.20 -8.06
N ASN A 175 -15.34 0.79 -9.22
CA ASN A 175 -16.56 0.00 -9.30
C ASN A 175 -16.42 -1.29 -8.45
N PHE A 176 -17.50 -1.72 -7.80
CA PHE A 176 -17.47 -2.92 -6.95
C PHE A 176 -16.95 -4.16 -7.70
N LEU A 177 -17.38 -4.38 -8.95
CA LEU A 177 -16.94 -5.50 -9.77
C LEU A 177 -15.49 -5.36 -10.21
N SER A 178 -15.01 -4.15 -10.52
CA SER A 178 -13.60 -3.94 -10.90
C SER A 178 -12.68 -4.24 -9.73
N VAL A 179 -13.02 -3.79 -8.52
CA VAL A 179 -12.24 -4.04 -7.31
C VAL A 179 -12.17 -5.53 -6.96
N ILE A 180 -13.28 -6.27 -7.06
CA ILE A 180 -13.29 -7.73 -6.83
C ILE A 180 -12.50 -8.45 -7.91
N THR A 181 -12.66 -8.07 -9.18
CA THR A 181 -11.93 -8.68 -10.29
C THR A 181 -10.44 -8.50 -10.12
N GLU A 182 -10.00 -7.28 -9.79
CA GLU A 182 -8.59 -6.95 -9.57
C GLU A 182 -8.01 -7.68 -8.36
N TYR A 183 -8.82 -7.87 -7.31
CA TYR A 183 -8.47 -8.68 -6.15
C TYR A 183 -8.23 -10.15 -6.57
N ILE A 184 -9.14 -10.77 -7.32
CA ILE A 184 -8.98 -12.15 -7.81
C ILE A 184 -7.77 -12.28 -8.74
N LEU A 185 -7.60 -11.34 -9.67
CA LEU A 185 -6.45 -11.29 -10.59
C LEU A 185 -5.14 -11.18 -9.82
N SER A 186 -5.09 -10.37 -8.76
CA SER A 186 -3.91 -10.24 -7.90
C SER A 186 -3.47 -11.57 -7.29
N TYR A 187 -4.40 -12.39 -6.79
CA TYR A 187 -4.06 -13.72 -6.28
C TYR A 187 -3.65 -14.70 -7.39
N LYS A 188 -4.28 -14.65 -8.56
CA LYS A 188 -3.84 -15.43 -9.72
C LYS A 188 -2.40 -15.07 -10.13
N LEU A 189 -2.04 -13.78 -10.09
CA LEU A 189 -0.68 -13.31 -10.33
C LEU A 189 0.29 -13.80 -9.26
N ALA A 190 -0.10 -13.79 -7.97
CA ALA A 190 0.70 -14.37 -6.89
C ALA A 190 0.97 -15.86 -7.11
N VAL A 191 -0.06 -16.64 -7.47
CA VAL A 191 0.06 -18.07 -7.79
C VAL A 191 0.97 -18.31 -9.01
N LYS A 192 0.79 -17.56 -10.10
CA LYS A 192 1.65 -17.65 -11.29
C LYS A 192 3.10 -17.29 -10.94
N SER A 193 3.31 -16.30 -10.09
CA SER A 193 4.63 -15.83 -9.67
C SER A 193 5.36 -16.85 -8.81
N ILE A 194 4.64 -17.51 -7.89
CA ILE A 194 5.25 -18.55 -7.05
C ILE A 194 5.56 -19.81 -7.84
N ILE A 195 4.75 -20.18 -8.83
CA ILE A 195 5.06 -21.32 -9.72
C ILE A 195 6.40 -21.06 -10.45
N LYS A 196 6.60 -19.86 -11.01
CA LYS A 196 7.88 -19.48 -11.64
C LYS A 196 9.05 -19.57 -10.67
N LEU A 197 8.87 -19.10 -9.43
CA LEU A 197 9.89 -19.20 -8.40
C LEU A 197 10.19 -20.66 -8.04
N LEU A 198 9.18 -21.51 -7.89
CA LEU A 198 9.34 -22.93 -7.56
C LEU A 198 10.05 -23.69 -8.68
N LEU A 199 9.73 -23.41 -9.95
CA LEU A 199 10.44 -23.98 -11.10
C LEU A 199 11.92 -23.60 -11.10
N LEU A 200 12.22 -22.31 -10.88
CA LEU A 200 13.60 -21.84 -10.77
C LEU A 200 14.32 -22.47 -9.56
N SER A 201 13.61 -22.63 -8.44
CA SER A 201 14.15 -23.27 -7.23
C SER A 201 14.42 -24.75 -7.45
N ALA A 202 13.56 -25.45 -8.21
CA ALA A 202 13.74 -26.85 -8.58
C ALA A 202 14.92 -27.04 -9.54
N LEU A 203 15.10 -26.12 -10.49
CA LEU A 203 16.29 -26.11 -11.36
C LEU A 203 17.57 -25.94 -10.54
N ILE A 204 17.59 -24.98 -9.61
CA ILE A 204 18.74 -24.78 -8.73
C ILE A 204 19.00 -26.02 -7.87
N PHE A 205 17.94 -26.61 -7.33
CA PHE A 205 18.03 -27.83 -6.56
C PHE A 205 18.62 -28.99 -7.36
N TYR A 206 18.18 -29.18 -8.60
CA TYR A 206 18.70 -30.22 -9.49
C TYR A 206 20.20 -30.02 -9.76
N ILE A 207 20.60 -28.80 -10.13
CA ILE A 207 21.99 -28.49 -10.45
C ILE A 207 22.90 -28.63 -9.22
N THR A 208 22.49 -28.10 -8.06
CA THR A 208 23.28 -28.18 -6.82
C THR A 208 23.56 -29.60 -6.35
N ASN A 209 22.64 -30.54 -6.59
CA ASN A 209 22.86 -31.96 -6.30
C ASN A 209 23.77 -32.66 -7.32
N LYS A 210 23.93 -32.10 -8.53
CA LYS A 210 24.77 -32.64 -9.61
C LYS A 210 26.16 -32.05 -9.65
N LEU A 211 26.33 -30.83 -9.14
CA LEU A 211 27.63 -30.17 -9.08
C LEU A 211 28.58 -30.98 -8.19
N LYS A 212 29.70 -31.41 -8.77
CA LYS A 212 30.85 -31.95 -8.00
C LYS A 212 31.36 -30.85 -7.05
N ALA A 213 32.07 -31.23 -5.99
CA ALA A 213 32.57 -30.33 -4.94
C ALA A 213 33.66 -29.31 -5.39
N ASN A 214 33.66 -28.90 -6.66
CA ASN A 214 34.51 -27.84 -7.17
C ASN A 214 33.96 -26.47 -6.76
N LYS A 215 34.70 -25.78 -5.88
CA LYS A 215 34.32 -24.50 -5.30
C LYS A 215 34.08 -23.40 -6.34
N ILE A 216 34.84 -23.39 -7.45
CA ILE A 216 34.72 -22.36 -8.49
C ILE A 216 33.35 -22.46 -9.18
N PHE A 217 32.97 -23.68 -9.60
CA PHE A 217 31.67 -23.90 -10.24
C PHE A 217 30.50 -23.60 -9.31
N ILE A 218 30.62 -23.95 -8.02
CA ILE A 218 29.58 -23.62 -7.02
C ILE A 218 29.43 -22.10 -6.88
N ASN A 219 30.53 -21.35 -6.78
CA ASN A 219 30.48 -19.90 -6.64
C ASN A 219 29.90 -19.22 -7.90
N LEU A 220 30.34 -19.64 -9.10
CA LEU A 220 29.79 -19.13 -10.35
C LEU A 220 28.28 -19.43 -10.45
N PHE A 221 27.87 -20.63 -10.07
CA PHE A 221 26.48 -21.03 -10.06
C PHE A 221 25.62 -20.21 -9.07
N ILE A 222 26.16 -19.86 -7.90
CA ILE A 222 25.49 -18.96 -6.95
C ILE A 222 25.29 -17.57 -7.57
N ILE A 223 26.31 -17.02 -8.23
CA ILE A 223 26.21 -15.71 -8.91
C ILE A 223 25.13 -15.75 -10.00
N VAL A 224 25.14 -16.77 -10.86
CA VAL A 224 24.12 -16.95 -11.91
C VAL A 224 22.73 -17.08 -11.29
N SER A 225 22.60 -17.85 -10.20
CA SER A 225 21.33 -18.00 -9.47
C SER A 225 20.83 -16.67 -8.91
N ILE A 226 21.72 -15.85 -8.34
CA ILE A 226 21.38 -14.52 -7.84
C ILE A 226 20.87 -13.63 -8.97
N ILE A 227 21.51 -13.67 -10.15
CA ILE A 227 21.08 -12.91 -11.34
C ILE A 227 19.70 -13.36 -11.80
N MET A 228 19.46 -14.66 -11.93
CA MET A 228 18.16 -15.21 -12.35
C MET A 228 17.04 -14.85 -11.37
N PHE A 229 17.29 -14.97 -10.06
CA PHE A 229 16.33 -14.55 -9.03
C PHE A 229 16.08 -13.05 -9.06
N SER A 230 17.12 -12.24 -9.26
CA SER A 230 16.98 -10.78 -9.36
C SER A 230 16.11 -10.39 -10.56
N PHE A 231 16.31 -11.05 -11.70
CA PHE A 231 15.48 -10.83 -12.89
C PHE A 231 14.00 -11.18 -12.62
N LEU A 232 13.74 -12.30 -11.96
CA LEU A 232 12.38 -12.71 -11.59
C LEU A 232 11.72 -11.71 -10.62
N LEU A 233 12.47 -11.27 -9.60
CA LEU A 233 12.01 -10.33 -8.58
C LEU A 233 11.74 -8.93 -9.14
N LYS A 234 12.52 -8.47 -10.12
CA LYS A 234 12.33 -7.16 -10.77
C LYS A 234 10.91 -6.93 -11.28
N PHE A 235 10.25 -7.97 -11.79
CA PHE A 235 8.93 -7.84 -12.40
C PHE A 235 7.75 -8.28 -11.52
N ASN A 236 7.98 -9.06 -10.46
CA ASN A 236 6.89 -9.71 -9.70
C ASN A 236 7.10 -9.69 -8.18
N ASN A 237 7.91 -8.77 -7.63
CA ASN A 237 8.37 -8.83 -6.24
C ASN A 237 7.27 -9.05 -5.19
N VAL A 238 6.22 -8.22 -5.17
CA VAL A 238 5.16 -8.26 -4.15
C VAL A 238 4.30 -9.50 -4.31
N PHE A 239 4.04 -9.93 -5.54
CA PHE A 239 3.30 -11.15 -5.84
C PHE A 239 4.08 -12.41 -5.44
N ILE A 240 5.41 -12.41 -5.62
CA ILE A 240 6.28 -13.49 -5.16
C ILE A 240 6.24 -13.58 -3.63
N LEU A 241 6.36 -12.44 -2.93
CA LEU A 241 6.23 -12.42 -1.46
C LEU A 241 4.86 -12.93 -1.01
N TYR A 242 3.79 -12.61 -1.75
CA TYR A 242 2.45 -13.14 -1.48
C TYR A 242 2.33 -14.64 -1.70
N GLY A 243 2.97 -15.19 -2.72
CA GLY A 243 3.04 -16.64 -2.87
C GLY A 243 3.78 -17.31 -1.72
N LEU A 244 4.92 -16.75 -1.32
CA LEU A 244 5.75 -17.28 -0.23
C LEU A 244 5.04 -17.20 1.12
N LEU A 245 4.40 -16.07 1.41
CA LEU A 245 3.68 -15.91 2.67
C LEU A 245 2.52 -16.90 2.77
N LEU A 246 1.79 -17.18 1.68
CA LEU A 246 0.71 -18.17 1.68
C LEU A 246 1.24 -19.58 1.98
N ILE A 247 2.35 -19.96 1.35
CA ILE A 247 3.04 -21.23 1.65
C ILE A 247 3.45 -21.27 3.13
N GLY A 248 4.04 -20.20 3.63
CA GLY A 248 4.52 -20.09 5.00
C GLY A 248 3.41 -20.20 6.05
N THR A 249 2.34 -19.42 5.90
CA THR A 249 1.24 -19.38 6.86
C THR A 249 0.40 -20.66 6.81
N ILE A 250 0.02 -21.13 5.61
CA ILE A 250 -0.77 -22.37 5.46
C ILE A 250 0.05 -23.57 5.92
N GLY A 251 1.32 -23.65 5.49
CA GLY A 251 2.22 -24.71 5.92
C GLY A 251 2.42 -24.75 7.44
N SER A 252 2.49 -23.59 8.10
CA SER A 252 2.59 -23.51 9.56
C SER A 252 1.30 -23.93 10.26
N LEU A 253 0.13 -23.62 9.70
CA LEU A 253 -1.17 -24.06 10.25
C LEU A 253 -1.33 -25.59 10.18
N LEU A 254 -0.96 -26.18 9.05
CA LEU A 254 -1.08 -27.63 8.79
C LEU A 254 0.00 -28.47 9.48
N SER A 255 1.07 -27.84 9.96
CA SER A 255 2.16 -28.52 10.64
C SER A 255 1.75 -29.01 12.02
N ASN A 256 2.07 -30.26 12.36
CA ASN A 256 1.85 -30.82 13.70
C ASN A 256 2.96 -30.48 14.71
N TYR A 257 4.06 -29.86 14.26
CA TYR A 257 5.23 -29.60 15.10
C TYR A 257 5.29 -28.18 15.69
N TYR A 258 4.41 -27.27 15.25
CA TYR A 258 4.36 -25.90 15.77
C TYR A 258 3.49 -25.76 17.01
N SER A 259 3.91 -24.86 17.90
CA SER A 259 3.14 -24.51 19.09
C SER A 259 1.82 -23.83 18.73
N THR A 260 0.88 -23.85 19.67
CA THR A 260 -0.42 -23.18 19.56
C THR A 260 -0.26 -21.71 19.15
N GLU A 261 0.74 -21.03 19.70
CA GLU A 261 0.99 -19.60 19.51
C GLU A 261 1.49 -19.30 18.10
N VAL A 262 2.41 -20.12 17.56
CA VAL A 262 2.87 -19.99 16.17
C VAL A 262 1.73 -20.22 15.19
N LYS A 263 0.85 -21.19 15.45
CA LYS A 263 -0.34 -21.44 14.62
C LYS A 263 -1.34 -20.30 14.71
N LEU A 264 -1.60 -19.76 15.89
CA LEU A 264 -2.45 -18.59 16.08
C LEU A 264 -1.92 -17.37 15.30
N ILE A 265 -0.63 -17.08 15.43
CA ILE A 265 0.04 -16.00 14.68
C ILE A 265 -0.07 -16.25 13.18
N SER A 266 0.10 -17.49 12.73
CA SER A 266 -0.05 -17.88 11.31
C SER A 266 -1.47 -17.66 10.79
N LEU A 267 -2.50 -17.94 11.60
CA LEU A 267 -3.88 -17.63 11.23
C LEU A 267 -4.12 -16.12 11.15
N CYS A 268 -3.66 -15.36 12.15
CA CYS A 268 -3.78 -13.89 12.13
C CYS A 268 -3.08 -13.31 10.88
N ALA A 269 -1.86 -13.78 10.59
CA ALA A 269 -1.07 -13.38 9.43
C ALA A 269 -1.74 -13.75 8.09
N LEU A 270 -2.41 -14.90 8.02
CA LEU A 270 -3.18 -15.30 6.85
C LEU A 270 -4.43 -14.44 6.66
N ILE A 271 -5.18 -14.19 7.74
CA ILE A 271 -6.37 -13.33 7.71
C ILE A 271 -5.99 -11.94 7.20
N ILE A 272 -4.97 -11.31 7.75
CA ILE A 272 -4.56 -9.98 7.29
C ILE A 272 -4.09 -10.03 5.82
N ALA A 273 -3.35 -11.05 5.41
CA ALA A 273 -2.89 -11.17 4.03
C ALA A 273 -4.03 -11.33 3.04
N VAL A 274 -5.16 -11.93 3.44
CA VAL A 274 -6.36 -12.10 2.62
C VAL A 274 -7.23 -10.84 2.62
N PHE A 275 -7.53 -10.30 3.80
CA PHE A 275 -8.57 -9.29 3.93
C PHE A 275 -8.07 -7.84 3.78
N LEU A 276 -6.82 -7.50 4.13
CA LEU A 276 -6.34 -6.11 3.99
C LEU A 276 -6.27 -5.60 2.53
N PRO A 277 -5.86 -6.41 1.54
CA PRO A 277 -5.80 -5.95 0.15
C PRO A 277 -7.18 -5.63 -0.45
N LEU A 278 -8.27 -6.04 0.20
CA LEU A 278 -9.64 -5.71 -0.24
C LEU A 278 -9.84 -4.19 -0.31
N GLY A 279 -10.53 -3.74 -1.35
CA GLY A 279 -10.85 -2.32 -1.55
C GLY A 279 -9.72 -1.46 -2.15
N SER A 280 -8.61 -2.06 -2.59
CA SER A 280 -7.61 -1.35 -3.40
C SER A 280 -7.87 -1.54 -4.90
N ASP A 281 -7.83 -0.43 -5.65
CA ASP A 281 -7.89 -0.34 -7.12
C ASP A 281 -6.88 -1.18 -7.91
N ARG A 282 -5.81 -1.69 -7.26
CA ARG A 282 -4.84 -2.64 -7.82
C ARG A 282 -4.53 -3.81 -6.89
N GLY A 283 -5.45 -4.11 -5.95
CA GLY A 283 -5.32 -5.18 -4.98
C GLY A 283 -3.95 -5.23 -4.29
N ILE A 284 -3.25 -6.35 -4.47
CA ILE A 284 -1.93 -6.62 -3.86
C ILE A 284 -0.85 -5.65 -4.35
N ALA A 285 -0.92 -5.17 -5.60
CA ALA A 285 0.12 -4.32 -6.16
C ALA A 285 0.21 -2.94 -5.46
N ASN A 286 -0.91 -2.42 -4.92
CA ASN A 286 -0.95 -1.12 -4.27
C ASN A 286 -1.09 -1.23 -2.74
N GLY A 287 -2.00 -2.08 -2.26
CA GLY A 287 -2.26 -2.26 -0.82
C GLY A 287 -1.56 -3.45 -0.19
N GLY A 288 -0.82 -4.26 -0.96
CA GLY A 288 -0.38 -5.57 -0.47
C GLY A 288 0.68 -5.50 0.62
N TYR A 289 1.52 -4.48 0.63
CA TYR A 289 2.67 -4.40 1.54
C TYR A 289 2.29 -4.15 3.02
N MET A 290 1.10 -3.62 3.30
CA MET A 290 0.67 -3.38 4.69
C MET A 290 0.21 -4.66 5.40
N SER A 291 0.01 -5.76 4.68
CA SER A 291 -0.46 -7.04 5.27
C SER A 291 0.66 -8.05 5.52
N ILE A 292 1.90 -7.77 5.09
CA ILE A 292 2.99 -8.76 5.06
C ILE A 292 3.91 -8.73 6.28
N TRP A 293 3.67 -7.80 7.23
CA TRP A 293 4.50 -7.58 8.42
C TRP A 293 4.67 -8.83 9.30
N LEU A 294 3.66 -9.70 9.37
CA LEU A 294 3.74 -10.94 10.15
C LEU A 294 4.04 -12.17 9.29
N SER A 295 3.56 -12.20 8.05
CA SER A 295 3.50 -13.40 7.24
C SER A 295 4.84 -13.74 6.55
N VAL A 296 5.64 -12.74 6.17
CA VAL A 296 6.99 -12.99 5.60
C VAL A 296 7.96 -13.60 6.64
N PRO A 297 8.02 -13.11 7.89
CA PRO A 297 8.78 -13.79 8.95
C PRO A 297 8.35 -15.25 9.19
N ILE A 298 7.04 -15.51 9.16
CA ILE A 298 6.49 -16.87 9.33
C ILE A 298 6.94 -17.77 8.19
N PHE A 299 7.02 -17.28 6.95
CA PHE A 299 7.56 -18.06 5.84
C PHE A 299 9.01 -18.50 6.07
N PHE A 300 9.90 -17.59 6.47
CA PHE A 300 11.30 -17.95 6.73
C PHE A 300 11.44 -18.91 7.92
N HIS A 301 10.61 -18.73 8.94
CA HIS A 301 10.50 -19.71 10.02
C HIS A 301 10.04 -21.07 9.49
N PHE A 302 8.98 -21.10 8.68
CA PHE A 302 8.40 -22.31 8.11
C PHE A 302 9.42 -23.14 7.33
N ILE A 303 10.14 -22.52 6.40
CA ILE A 303 11.12 -23.24 5.58
C ILE A 303 12.31 -23.71 6.42
N SER A 304 12.72 -22.95 7.45
CA SER A 304 13.88 -23.30 8.29
C SER A 304 13.68 -24.57 9.09
N GLN A 305 12.42 -24.91 9.40
CA GLN A 305 12.06 -26.08 10.21
C GLN A 305 11.75 -27.32 9.38
N GLN A 306 11.84 -27.26 8.05
CA GLN A 306 11.59 -28.43 7.21
C GLN A 306 12.66 -29.50 7.48
N LYS A 307 12.20 -30.72 7.74
CA LYS A 307 13.07 -31.90 7.88
C LYS A 307 13.62 -32.31 6.52
N GLU A 308 14.72 -33.05 6.55
CA GLU A 308 15.30 -33.59 5.32
C GLU A 308 14.29 -34.50 4.62
N ARG A 309 14.16 -34.34 3.30
CA ARG A 309 13.29 -35.15 2.45
C ARG A 309 14.08 -35.66 1.27
N ILE A 310 14.02 -36.96 1.04
CA ILE A 310 14.59 -37.60 -0.16
C ILE A 310 13.47 -37.69 -1.18
N ILE A 311 13.68 -37.08 -2.35
CA ILE A 311 12.79 -37.16 -3.50
C ILE A 311 13.44 -38.10 -4.50
N THR A 312 12.72 -39.16 -4.85
CA THR A 312 13.15 -40.13 -5.85
C THR A 312 12.28 -39.95 -7.09
N PHE A 313 12.91 -39.80 -8.26
CA PHE A 313 12.20 -39.79 -9.54
C PHE A 313 13.02 -40.52 -10.60
N LYS A 314 12.33 -41.05 -11.60
CA LYS A 314 12.95 -41.73 -12.75
C LYS A 314 13.02 -40.74 -13.91
N ILE A 315 14.20 -40.59 -14.51
CA ILE A 315 14.37 -39.94 -15.81
C ILE A 315 15.11 -40.93 -16.71
N PHE A 316 14.56 -41.25 -17.88
CA PHE A 316 15.16 -42.17 -18.86
C PHE A 316 15.68 -43.48 -18.22
N ASP A 317 14.82 -44.15 -17.44
CA ASP A 317 15.11 -45.39 -16.70
C ASP A 317 16.20 -45.35 -15.61
N GLN A 318 16.87 -44.22 -15.42
CA GLN A 318 17.77 -44.01 -14.29
C GLN A 318 17.03 -43.43 -13.08
N ARG A 319 17.13 -44.10 -11.93
CA ARG A 319 16.64 -43.56 -10.65
C ARG A 319 17.57 -42.44 -10.19
N GLN A 320 17.02 -41.24 -10.07
CA GLN A 320 17.69 -40.10 -9.49
C GLN A 320 17.22 -39.90 -8.06
N LEU A 321 18.18 -39.80 -7.13
CA LEU A 321 17.94 -39.49 -5.72
C LEU A 321 18.37 -38.05 -5.46
N LEU A 322 17.42 -37.18 -5.13
CA LEU A 322 17.72 -35.81 -4.69
C LEU A 322 17.31 -35.65 -3.23
N SER A 323 18.19 -35.07 -2.41
CA SER A 323 17.88 -34.80 -0.99
C SER A 323 17.68 -33.30 -0.76
N ILE A 324 16.46 -32.90 -0.39
CA ILE A 324 16.21 -31.57 0.16
C ILE A 324 16.71 -31.59 1.59
N ASN A 325 17.91 -31.06 1.80
CA ASN A 325 18.54 -30.95 3.10
C ASN A 325 18.55 -29.50 3.60
N ARG A 326 18.93 -29.32 4.88
CA ARG A 326 19.02 -27.99 5.50
C ARG A 326 20.04 -27.07 4.80
N LYS A 327 21.09 -27.64 4.19
CA LYS A 327 22.10 -26.87 3.45
C LYS A 327 21.49 -26.21 2.21
N PHE A 328 20.66 -26.94 1.46
CA PHE A 328 19.94 -26.41 0.32
C PHE A 328 18.99 -25.28 0.72
N ILE A 329 18.18 -25.47 1.76
CA ILE A 329 17.24 -24.44 2.23
C ILE A 329 17.98 -23.17 2.65
N LYS A 330 19.12 -23.31 3.35
CA LYS A 330 19.96 -22.17 3.74
C LYS A 330 20.53 -21.47 2.52
N LEU A 331 21.09 -22.22 1.56
CA LEU A 331 21.64 -21.66 0.33
C LEU A 331 20.57 -20.92 -0.49
N TRP A 332 19.41 -21.55 -0.69
CA TRP A 332 18.26 -20.94 -1.36
C TRP A 332 17.82 -19.65 -0.68
N SER A 333 17.73 -19.66 0.65
CA SER A 333 17.34 -18.47 1.42
C SER A 333 18.35 -17.34 1.24
N VAL A 334 19.65 -17.64 1.27
CA VAL A 334 20.71 -16.64 1.04
C VAL A 334 20.63 -16.06 -0.37
N ILE A 335 20.47 -16.90 -1.39
CA ILE A 335 20.31 -16.46 -2.78
C ILE A 335 19.08 -15.55 -2.91
N PHE A 336 17.92 -16.02 -2.45
CA PHE A 336 16.67 -15.27 -2.54
C PHE A 336 16.74 -13.92 -1.82
N ILE A 337 17.21 -13.90 -0.57
CA ILE A 337 17.35 -12.68 0.24
C ILE A 337 18.33 -11.72 -0.43
N THR A 338 19.48 -12.20 -0.91
CA THR A 338 20.49 -11.36 -1.57
C THR A 338 19.93 -10.74 -2.85
N SER A 339 19.30 -11.54 -3.71
CA SER A 339 18.63 -11.05 -4.93
C SER A 339 17.54 -10.02 -4.61
N TYR A 340 16.77 -10.24 -3.54
CA TYR A 340 15.76 -9.30 -3.09
C TYR A 340 16.36 -7.94 -2.73
N PHE A 341 17.38 -7.92 -1.87
CA PHE A 341 18.04 -6.67 -1.49
C PHE A 341 18.71 -5.97 -2.68
N ILE A 342 19.37 -6.71 -3.58
CA ILE A 342 19.97 -6.13 -4.80
C ILE A 342 18.91 -5.41 -5.63
N VAL A 343 17.78 -6.09 -5.91
CA VAL A 343 16.69 -5.51 -6.70
C VAL A 343 16.11 -4.28 -6.00
N LYS A 344 15.78 -4.38 -4.71
CA LYS A 344 15.14 -3.30 -3.97
C LYS A 344 16.04 -2.08 -3.79
N LEU A 345 17.30 -2.27 -3.43
CA LEU A 345 18.25 -1.17 -3.32
C LEU A 345 18.50 -0.51 -4.67
N SER A 346 18.56 -1.29 -5.76
CA SER A 346 18.66 -0.75 -7.12
C SER A 346 17.45 0.12 -7.48
N HIS A 347 16.22 -0.36 -7.28
CA HIS A 347 15.01 0.43 -7.53
C HIS A 347 14.96 1.71 -6.68
N ILE A 348 15.21 1.61 -5.37
CA ILE A 348 15.19 2.76 -4.46
C ILE A 348 16.24 3.80 -4.88
N SER A 349 17.41 3.36 -5.33
CA SER A 349 18.46 4.25 -5.83
C SER A 349 18.11 4.97 -7.13
N GLN A 350 17.20 4.41 -7.94
CA GLN A 350 16.83 4.90 -9.28
C GLN A 350 15.43 5.52 -9.36
N GLU A 351 14.67 5.54 -8.25
CA GLU A 351 13.31 6.04 -8.27
C GLU A 351 12.95 6.70 -6.93
N ALA A 352 12.41 7.92 -6.99
CA ALA A 352 11.58 8.47 -5.92
C ALA A 352 10.14 8.55 -6.46
N TYR A 353 9.12 8.48 -5.61
CA TYR A 353 7.72 8.32 -6.04
C TYR A 353 7.32 9.20 -7.24
N PHE A 354 7.02 8.57 -8.37
CA PHE A 354 6.81 9.14 -9.70
C PHE A 354 7.96 9.98 -10.28
N ASP A 355 8.99 10.33 -9.53
CA ASP A 355 10.24 11.00 -9.95
C ASP A 355 11.33 9.97 -10.29
N LYS A 356 11.28 9.42 -11.50
CA LYS A 356 12.28 8.45 -11.99
C LYS A 356 13.69 9.05 -12.06
N GLY A 357 14.70 8.19 -12.11
CA GLY A 357 16.11 8.53 -12.24
C GLY A 357 16.86 8.54 -10.90
N ASN A 358 18.19 8.52 -11.01
CA ASN A 358 19.12 8.40 -9.89
C ASN A 358 18.81 9.39 -8.76
N ARG A 359 18.53 8.86 -7.57
CA ARG A 359 18.18 9.61 -6.36
C ARG A 359 19.30 10.53 -5.90
N PHE A 360 20.56 10.15 -6.09
CA PHE A 360 21.72 10.98 -5.74
C PHE A 360 21.84 12.23 -6.62
N LYS A 361 21.19 12.26 -7.80
CA LYS A 361 21.15 13.44 -8.67
C LYS A 361 19.96 14.37 -8.35
N LYS A 362 19.09 14.02 -7.40
CA LYS A 362 17.94 14.83 -7.00
C LYS A 362 18.37 15.83 -5.93
N THR A 363 18.93 16.95 -6.37
CA THR A 363 19.50 17.99 -5.49
C THR A 363 18.78 19.34 -5.61
N SER A 364 17.78 19.44 -6.49
CA SER A 364 17.04 20.69 -6.71
C SER A 364 15.86 20.82 -5.75
N ILE A 365 15.50 22.05 -5.42
CA ILE A 365 14.45 22.38 -4.45
C ILE A 365 13.27 23.08 -5.12
N VAL A 366 12.08 22.86 -4.57
CA VAL A 366 10.93 23.73 -4.80
C VAL A 366 11.00 24.89 -3.80
N ASN A 367 10.91 26.12 -4.30
CA ASN A 367 11.05 27.35 -3.54
C ASN A 367 9.76 27.65 -2.76
N ASN A 368 9.51 26.86 -1.72
CA ASN A 368 8.39 27.01 -0.81
C ASN A 368 8.78 26.46 0.57
N ASP A 369 8.36 27.15 1.64
CA ASP A 369 8.69 26.79 3.01
C ASP A 369 8.19 25.38 3.38
N LEU A 370 7.04 24.97 2.85
CA LEU A 370 6.44 23.66 3.10
C LEU A 370 7.17 22.50 2.40
N THR A 371 8.14 22.80 1.52
CA THR A 371 8.98 21.79 0.86
C THR A 371 10.44 21.82 1.32
N LYS A 372 10.76 22.60 2.34
CA LYS A 372 12.14 22.72 2.85
C LYS A 372 12.69 21.34 3.25
N GLY A 373 13.93 21.06 2.81
CA GLY A 373 14.60 19.78 3.05
C GLY A 373 14.09 18.61 2.17
N VAL A 374 13.23 18.88 1.18
CA VAL A 374 12.77 17.89 0.20
C VAL A 374 13.32 18.24 -1.18
N TYR A 375 14.04 17.30 -1.77
CA TYR A 375 14.72 17.46 -3.05
C TYR A 375 14.05 16.66 -4.17
N THR A 376 14.20 17.17 -5.39
CA THR A 376 13.66 16.61 -6.63
C THR A 376 14.64 16.85 -7.79
N THR A 377 14.30 16.38 -8.98
CA THR A 377 15.02 16.72 -10.22
C THR A 377 14.92 18.21 -10.58
N ALA A 378 15.96 18.75 -11.22
CA ALA A 378 16.01 20.16 -11.66
C ALA A 378 14.85 20.53 -12.59
N HIS A 379 14.47 19.62 -13.48
CA HIS A 379 13.34 19.80 -14.40
C HIS A 379 12.02 20.03 -13.65
N ARG A 380 11.69 19.18 -12.67
CA ARG A 380 10.49 19.34 -11.82
C ARG A 380 10.53 20.61 -10.99
N ALA A 381 11.67 20.88 -10.34
CA ALA A 381 11.86 22.09 -9.56
C ALA A 381 11.61 23.34 -10.41
N LYS A 382 12.18 23.41 -11.62
CA LYS A 382 11.98 24.54 -12.56
C LYS A 382 10.50 24.73 -12.89
N ILE A 383 9.78 23.65 -13.21
CA ILE A 383 8.36 23.71 -13.57
C ILE A 383 7.53 24.27 -12.42
N ILE A 384 7.67 23.74 -11.21
CA ILE A 384 6.91 24.21 -10.05
C ILE A 384 7.34 25.61 -9.61
N ASN A 385 8.64 25.92 -9.62
CA ASN A 385 9.16 27.24 -9.26
C ASN A 385 8.74 28.32 -10.27
N SER A 386 8.44 27.96 -11.51
CA SER A 386 7.84 28.89 -12.49
C SER A 386 6.35 29.16 -12.22
N LEU A 387 5.65 28.19 -11.63
CA LEU A 387 4.22 28.28 -11.34
C LEU A 387 3.93 29.10 -10.08
N LEU A 388 4.60 28.78 -8.96
CA LEU A 388 4.24 29.33 -7.63
C LEU A 388 4.17 30.88 -7.60
N PRO A 389 5.19 31.63 -8.08
CA PRO A 389 5.13 33.09 -8.05
C PRO A 389 4.05 33.69 -8.97
N ASN A 390 3.57 32.92 -9.95
CA ASN A 390 2.54 33.38 -10.88
C ASN A 390 1.13 33.08 -10.39
N ILE A 391 0.90 31.95 -9.71
CA ILE A 391 -0.40 31.65 -9.09
C ILE A 391 -0.67 32.52 -7.86
N ASP A 392 0.38 32.87 -7.09
CA ASP A 392 0.28 33.74 -5.90
C ASP A 392 -0.24 35.16 -6.20
N LYS A 393 -0.20 35.58 -7.47
CA LYS A 393 -0.80 36.86 -7.92
C LYS A 393 -2.32 36.82 -7.96
N TYR A 394 -2.91 35.63 -7.97
CA TYR A 394 -4.35 35.41 -8.20
C TYR A 394 -5.06 34.75 -7.02
N VAL A 395 -4.35 34.05 -6.15
CA VAL A 395 -4.93 33.38 -4.97
C VAL A 395 -4.14 33.71 -3.71
N LYS A 396 -4.83 33.75 -2.58
CA LYS A 396 -4.27 33.87 -1.23
C LYS A 396 -4.64 32.65 -0.39
N GLN A 397 -3.99 32.53 0.77
CA GLN A 397 -4.33 31.51 1.75
C GLN A 397 -5.82 31.55 2.08
N GLY A 398 -6.48 30.39 2.02
CA GLY A 398 -7.90 30.25 2.31
C GLY A 398 -8.84 30.43 1.12
N ASP A 399 -8.35 30.96 -0.02
CA ASP A 399 -9.14 31.10 -1.24
C ASP A 399 -9.47 29.72 -1.84
N TYR A 400 -10.57 29.66 -2.59
CA TYR A 400 -10.90 28.48 -3.37
C TYR A 400 -10.08 28.42 -4.67
N LEU A 401 -9.41 27.30 -4.88
CA LEU A 401 -8.68 26.97 -6.09
C LEU A 401 -9.30 25.71 -6.72
N LEU A 402 -9.36 25.66 -8.04
CA LEU A 402 -9.61 24.43 -8.77
C LEU A 402 -8.32 24.01 -9.49
N ALA A 403 -7.53 23.16 -8.85
CA ALA A 403 -6.30 22.60 -9.41
C ALA A 403 -6.61 21.34 -10.23
N TYR A 404 -6.80 21.51 -11.53
CA TYR A 404 -7.13 20.44 -12.48
C TYR A 404 -5.85 19.94 -13.18
N ASP A 405 -5.49 18.66 -13.20
CA ASP A 405 -6.23 17.47 -12.77
C ASP A 405 -5.46 16.69 -11.67
N ASN A 406 -4.18 16.41 -11.89
CA ASN A 406 -3.33 15.54 -11.05
C ASN A 406 -2.28 16.29 -10.23
N ILE A 407 -2.67 17.43 -9.66
CA ILE A 407 -1.77 18.35 -8.93
C ILE A 407 -2.28 18.73 -7.53
N PRO A 408 -2.72 17.77 -6.69
CA PRO A 408 -3.31 18.09 -5.38
C PRO A 408 -2.33 18.79 -4.43
N MET A 409 -1.03 18.59 -4.61
CA MET A 409 0.00 19.23 -3.77
C MET A 409 -0.02 20.77 -3.90
N ILE A 410 -0.54 21.32 -5.00
CA ILE A 410 -0.62 22.78 -5.16
C ILE A 410 -1.52 23.41 -4.09
N HIS A 411 -2.60 22.75 -3.69
CA HIS A 411 -3.43 23.22 -2.57
C HIS A 411 -2.63 23.36 -1.27
N PHE A 412 -1.79 22.38 -0.98
CA PHE A 412 -0.93 22.40 0.19
C PHE A 412 0.10 23.54 0.10
N LEU A 413 0.77 23.71 -1.04
CA LEU A 413 1.80 24.73 -1.23
C LEU A 413 1.27 26.17 -1.22
N THR A 414 0.04 26.37 -1.71
CA THR A 414 -0.63 27.68 -1.78
C THR A 414 -1.56 27.94 -0.57
N LYS A 415 -1.75 26.94 0.30
CA LYS A 415 -2.69 26.97 1.42
C LYS A 415 -4.12 27.35 1.00
N THR A 416 -4.53 26.92 -0.20
CA THR A 416 -5.86 27.15 -0.77
C THR A 416 -6.82 26.02 -0.43
N LYS A 417 -8.12 26.31 -0.44
CA LYS A 417 -9.18 25.32 -0.28
C LYS A 417 -9.51 24.69 -1.65
N PRO A 418 -9.77 23.38 -1.73
CA PRO A 418 -10.23 22.76 -2.96
C PRO A 418 -11.67 23.19 -3.26
N TYR A 419 -11.91 23.73 -4.46
CA TYR A 419 -13.25 24.16 -4.88
C TYR A 419 -14.26 23.00 -4.91
N MET A 420 -13.83 21.82 -5.36
CA MET A 420 -14.69 20.63 -5.48
C MET A 420 -14.60 19.71 -4.25
N TYR A 421 -14.35 20.25 -3.05
CA TYR A 421 -14.26 19.52 -1.76
C TYR A 421 -13.18 18.42 -1.67
N ASN A 422 -12.48 18.12 -2.77
CA ASN A 422 -11.37 17.19 -2.85
C ASN A 422 -10.22 17.84 -3.62
N PRO A 423 -8.99 17.89 -3.06
CA PRO A 423 -7.84 18.48 -3.73
C PRO A 423 -7.35 17.68 -4.94
N TRP A 424 -7.75 16.42 -5.09
CA TRP A 424 -7.34 15.55 -6.20
C TRP A 424 -8.54 15.17 -7.07
N VAL A 425 -8.99 16.10 -7.90
CA VAL A 425 -10.24 15.96 -8.69
C VAL A 425 -10.20 14.81 -9.71
N TRP A 426 -9.02 14.31 -10.08
CA TRP A 426 -8.85 13.15 -10.94
C TRP A 426 -9.49 11.86 -10.40
N VAL A 427 -9.60 11.71 -9.08
CA VAL A 427 -10.20 10.51 -8.48
C VAL A 427 -11.70 10.42 -8.75
N TYR A 428 -12.34 11.53 -9.14
CA TYR A 428 -13.73 11.51 -9.55
C TYR A 428 -13.89 10.90 -10.94
N ASP A 429 -14.84 9.98 -11.05
CA ASP A 429 -15.41 9.59 -12.33
C ASP A 429 -16.20 10.77 -12.95
N GLY A 430 -16.65 10.62 -14.20
CA GLY A 430 -17.36 11.69 -14.91
C GLY A 430 -18.61 12.19 -14.18
N TYR A 431 -19.41 11.27 -13.66
CA TYR A 431 -20.63 11.58 -12.92
C TYR A 431 -20.35 12.33 -11.61
N SER A 432 -19.44 11.80 -10.78
CA SER A 432 -19.08 12.40 -9.49
C SER A 432 -18.40 13.75 -9.69
N PHE A 433 -17.62 13.91 -10.75
CA PHE A 433 -17.00 15.19 -11.08
C PHE A 433 -18.07 16.24 -11.40
N GLU A 434 -19.03 15.93 -12.28
CA GLU A 434 -20.11 16.85 -12.63
C GLU A 434 -20.99 17.17 -11.42
N LYS A 435 -21.36 16.16 -10.62
CA LYS A 435 -22.14 16.32 -9.39
C LYS A 435 -21.46 17.25 -8.39
N ASN A 436 -20.16 17.04 -8.11
CA ASN A 436 -19.42 17.87 -7.17
C ASN A 436 -19.15 19.28 -7.73
N MET A 437 -19.00 19.44 -9.05
CA MET A 437 -18.88 20.75 -9.68
C MET A 437 -20.18 21.56 -9.51
N LYS A 438 -21.34 20.96 -9.83
CA LYS A 438 -22.65 21.59 -9.65
C LYS A 438 -22.94 21.92 -8.19
N ARG A 439 -22.56 21.03 -7.28
CA ARG A 439 -22.65 21.28 -5.84
C ARG A 439 -21.82 22.48 -5.42
N ALA A 440 -20.56 22.55 -5.86
CA ALA A 440 -19.69 23.68 -5.58
C ALA A 440 -20.26 25.00 -6.13
N GLU A 441 -20.79 25.00 -7.37
CA GLU A 441 -21.48 26.16 -7.95
C GLU A 441 -22.72 26.61 -7.16
N ALA A 442 -23.40 25.69 -6.47
CA ALA A 442 -24.59 26.01 -5.68
C ALA A 442 -24.26 26.46 -4.24
N GLU A 443 -23.23 25.88 -3.63
CA GLU A 443 -22.87 26.11 -2.22
C GLU A 443 -21.80 27.19 -2.02
N ILE A 444 -20.94 27.43 -3.02
CA ILE A 444 -19.82 28.36 -2.94
C ILE A 444 -20.15 29.59 -3.82
N PRO A 445 -20.40 30.77 -3.22
CA PRO A 445 -20.82 31.95 -3.99
C PRO A 445 -19.78 32.46 -4.99
N ALA A 446 -18.49 32.27 -4.69
CA ALA A 446 -17.38 32.77 -5.49
C ALA A 446 -16.83 31.69 -6.42
N LEU A 447 -16.64 32.05 -7.69
CA LEU A 447 -16.00 31.19 -8.67
C LEU A 447 -14.48 31.11 -8.42
N PRO A 448 -13.87 29.92 -8.55
CA PRO A 448 -12.47 29.72 -8.19
C PRO A 448 -11.54 30.23 -9.28
N ILE A 449 -10.29 30.52 -8.92
CA ILE A 449 -9.22 30.48 -9.92
C ILE A 449 -9.04 29.03 -10.38
N ILE A 450 -8.89 28.82 -11.69
CA ILE A 450 -8.61 27.48 -12.24
C ILE A 450 -7.13 27.42 -12.59
N LEU A 451 -6.43 26.46 -12.00
CA LEU A 451 -5.10 26.06 -12.44
C LEU A 451 -5.22 24.76 -13.23
N GLN A 452 -4.93 24.81 -14.52
CA GLN A 452 -5.00 23.65 -15.40
C GLN A 452 -3.60 23.19 -15.80
N GLN A 453 -3.26 21.94 -15.49
CA GLN A 453 -2.04 21.27 -15.94
C GLN A 453 -2.16 20.82 -17.40
N LYS A 454 -1.06 20.85 -18.16
CA LYS A 454 -0.96 20.42 -19.56
C LYS A 454 -0.11 19.18 -19.76
N PHE A 455 0.10 18.36 -18.73
CA PHE A 455 1.01 17.21 -18.77
C PHE A 455 0.65 16.18 -17.71
N GLU A 456 1.14 14.96 -17.84
CA GLU A 456 0.94 13.89 -16.85
C GLU A 456 1.95 13.97 -15.71
N THR A 457 1.45 13.81 -14.48
CA THR A 457 2.23 13.81 -13.24
C THR A 457 2.18 12.47 -12.51
N ILE A 458 1.27 11.56 -12.93
CA ILE A 458 1.10 10.22 -12.37
C ILE A 458 1.93 9.23 -13.20
N VAL A 459 2.63 8.31 -12.52
CA VAL A 459 3.59 7.33 -13.09
C VAL A 459 4.87 7.97 -13.60
N GLU A 460 4.80 9.09 -14.30
CA GLU A 460 5.94 9.87 -14.78
C GLU A 460 5.60 11.35 -14.92
N PHE A 461 6.62 12.20 -14.97
CA PHE A 461 6.48 13.60 -15.37
C PHE A 461 6.63 13.66 -16.89
N SER A 462 5.52 13.79 -17.63
CA SER A 462 5.57 13.81 -19.08
C SER A 462 6.00 15.17 -19.63
N LEU A 463 6.27 15.21 -20.93
CA LEU A 463 6.29 16.46 -21.68
C LEU A 463 4.88 17.08 -21.74
N PRO A 464 4.79 18.39 -22.00
CA PRO A 464 3.52 19.05 -22.29
C PRO A 464 2.75 18.38 -23.43
N ASP A 465 1.43 18.32 -23.28
CA ASP A 465 0.47 17.79 -24.23
C ASP A 465 -0.50 18.90 -24.63
N VAL A 466 -0.39 19.34 -25.89
CA VAL A 466 -1.28 20.38 -26.46
C VAL A 466 -2.74 19.94 -26.51
N ASN A 467 -2.99 18.63 -26.54
CA ASN A 467 -4.31 18.03 -26.55
C ASN A 467 -4.77 17.60 -25.16
N TYR A 468 -4.12 18.09 -24.08
CA TYR A 468 -4.46 17.67 -22.71
C TYR A 468 -5.96 17.77 -22.42
N MET A 469 -6.60 18.86 -22.88
CA MET A 469 -8.03 19.14 -22.68
C MET A 469 -8.97 18.63 -23.80
N SER A 470 -8.48 17.82 -24.73
CA SER A 470 -9.25 17.38 -25.91
C SER A 470 -10.32 16.35 -25.55
N GLU A 471 -11.58 16.63 -25.87
CA GLU A 471 -12.73 15.72 -25.69
C GLU A 471 -12.76 14.54 -26.67
N LEU A 472 -11.86 14.53 -27.66
CA LEU A 472 -11.80 13.48 -28.68
C LEU A 472 -10.97 12.26 -28.23
N LYS A 473 -10.23 12.37 -27.13
CA LYS A 473 -9.43 11.27 -26.59
C LYS A 473 -10.31 10.11 -26.12
N GLU A 474 -9.80 8.90 -26.32
CA GLU A 474 -10.40 7.69 -25.76
C GLU A 474 -10.19 7.62 -24.25
N ASN A 475 -11.16 7.02 -23.56
CA ASN A 475 -11.04 6.78 -22.12
C ASN A 475 -9.86 5.86 -21.84
N SER A 476 -9.10 6.20 -20.80
CA SER A 476 -8.00 5.37 -20.31
C SER A 476 -7.93 5.46 -18.79
N TYR A 477 -7.01 4.73 -18.17
CA TYR A 477 -6.75 4.89 -16.75
C TYR A 477 -6.42 6.34 -16.36
N ARG A 478 -5.70 7.08 -17.22
CA ARG A 478 -5.26 8.46 -16.92
C ARG A 478 -6.28 9.52 -17.35
N TYR A 479 -7.14 9.22 -18.32
CA TYR A 479 -8.03 10.19 -18.97
C TYR A 479 -9.50 9.74 -18.95
N ASN A 480 -10.39 10.64 -18.55
CA ASN A 480 -11.84 10.44 -18.57
C ASN A 480 -12.53 11.53 -19.42
N LYS A 481 -13.18 11.10 -20.52
CA LYS A 481 -13.85 12.00 -21.47
C LYS A 481 -14.99 12.80 -20.86
N GLN A 482 -15.79 12.19 -19.98
CA GLN A 482 -16.91 12.87 -19.35
C GLN A 482 -16.42 13.96 -18.37
N ARG A 483 -15.37 13.67 -17.60
CA ARG A 483 -14.71 14.65 -16.75
C ARG A 483 -14.18 15.83 -17.57
N MET A 484 -13.53 15.52 -18.70
CA MET A 484 -12.98 16.55 -19.57
C MET A 484 -14.06 17.47 -20.13
N LYS A 485 -15.14 16.88 -20.64
CA LYS A 485 -16.30 17.63 -21.12
C LYS A 485 -16.90 18.52 -20.03
N ALA A 486 -17.13 17.98 -18.84
CA ALA A 486 -17.68 18.74 -17.71
C ALA A 486 -16.79 19.94 -17.32
N MET A 487 -15.46 19.76 -17.37
CA MET A 487 -14.49 20.83 -17.11
C MET A 487 -14.52 21.92 -18.20
N ASN A 488 -14.52 21.52 -19.48
CA ASN A 488 -14.61 22.46 -20.60
C ASN A 488 -15.93 23.25 -20.58
N ASP A 489 -17.05 22.57 -20.30
CA ASP A 489 -18.36 23.19 -20.14
C ASP A 489 -18.35 24.20 -18.98
N PHE A 490 -17.64 23.92 -17.87
CA PHE A 490 -17.52 24.84 -16.72
C PHE A 490 -16.73 26.09 -17.08
N ILE A 491 -15.59 25.93 -17.77
CA ILE A 491 -14.79 27.04 -18.27
C ILE A 491 -15.62 27.92 -19.22
N LYS A 492 -16.33 27.30 -20.17
CA LYS A 492 -17.09 28.00 -21.20
C LYS A 492 -18.30 28.75 -20.64
N ARG A 493 -19.14 28.09 -19.83
CA ARG A 493 -20.38 28.69 -19.30
C ARG A 493 -20.13 29.88 -18.37
N ASN A 494 -19.01 29.83 -17.65
CA ASN A 494 -18.60 30.87 -16.71
C ASN A 494 -17.62 31.89 -17.33
N GLU A 495 -17.41 31.86 -18.66
CA GLU A 495 -16.63 32.85 -19.41
C GLU A 495 -15.20 33.05 -18.89
N TYR A 496 -14.56 31.96 -18.48
CA TYR A 496 -13.17 31.98 -18.04
C TYR A 496 -12.21 32.35 -19.18
N LYS A 497 -11.24 33.21 -18.87
CA LYS A 497 -10.16 33.60 -19.77
C LYS A 497 -8.82 33.22 -19.18
N ILE A 498 -7.87 32.85 -20.04
CA ILE A 498 -6.49 32.59 -19.65
C ILE A 498 -5.83 33.93 -19.30
N VAL A 499 -5.39 34.08 -18.05
CA VAL A 499 -4.68 35.28 -17.56
C VAL A 499 -3.18 35.05 -17.44
N TRP A 500 -2.75 33.79 -17.43
CA TRP A 500 -1.34 33.41 -17.50
C TRP A 500 -1.21 32.01 -18.10
N SER A 501 -0.15 31.78 -18.87
CA SER A 501 0.14 30.51 -19.50
C SER A 501 1.65 30.33 -19.67
N ASN A 502 2.14 29.10 -19.48
CA ASN A 502 3.47 28.68 -19.89
C ASN A 502 3.37 27.32 -20.58
N GLU A 503 4.46 26.60 -20.84
CA GLU A 503 4.38 25.28 -21.49
C GLU A 503 3.57 24.23 -20.70
N TYR A 504 3.54 24.30 -19.35
CA TYR A 504 3.02 23.24 -18.48
C TYR A 504 1.67 23.55 -17.85
N PHE A 505 1.29 24.83 -17.75
CA PHE A 505 0.10 25.26 -17.02
C PHE A 505 -0.62 26.40 -17.73
N ASN A 506 -1.93 26.49 -17.48
CA ASN A 506 -2.77 27.65 -17.72
C ASN A 506 -3.40 28.08 -16.39
N ILE A 507 -3.52 29.40 -16.17
CA ILE A 507 -4.34 29.98 -15.10
C ILE A 507 -5.52 30.67 -15.76
N TYR A 508 -6.73 30.28 -15.37
CA TYR A 508 -7.96 30.93 -15.81
C TYR A 508 -8.58 31.76 -14.69
N LYS A 509 -9.14 32.90 -15.09
CA LYS A 509 -9.94 33.77 -14.24
C LYS A 509 -11.20 34.18 -15.00
N THR A 510 -12.30 34.37 -14.28
CA THR A 510 -13.53 34.95 -14.80
C THR A 510 -13.80 36.30 -14.15
N ASN A 511 -14.57 37.15 -14.84
CA ASN A 511 -15.11 38.39 -14.30
C ASN A 511 -16.53 38.21 -13.73
N LYS A 512 -17.11 37.00 -13.84
CA LYS A 512 -18.42 36.68 -13.23
C LYS A 512 -18.22 36.35 -11.75
N GLY A 513 -18.96 37.04 -10.87
CA GLY A 513 -19.01 36.73 -9.44
C GLY A 513 -17.78 37.14 -8.61
N SER A 514 -17.05 38.18 -9.03
CA SER A 514 -16.00 38.83 -8.23
C SER A 514 -16.54 39.85 -7.25
#